data_AF-A0A5C5FLM6-F1
#
_entry.id   AF-A0A5C5FLM6-F1
#
_cell.length_a   1.000
_cell.length_b   1.000
_cell.length_c   1.000
_cell.angle_alpha   90.00
_cell.angle_beta   90.00
_cell.angle_gamma   90.00
#
_symmetry.space_group_name_H-M   'P 1'
#
loop_
_entity.id
_entity.type
_entity.pdbx_description
1 polymer ?
#
loop_
_entity_poly.entity_id
_entity_poly.type
_entity_poly.pdbx_seq_one_letter_code
_entity_poly.pdbx_strand_id
1 'polypeptide(L)'
;MLYAGLQAGALLLASVLGLWLVLKGLLPPIDPEHQDKVKLPKSFDDLKSLNEVLQVYSERNYWRVLGSYVVVYLFLQTFSVPGSMYLSILGGALWGVLIALPLVCFCVASGALLCYLMSAALGPAVLRHSEVWRERVDAWTERIAKHESNLVSYLIVLRIAPLPPHWMVNVVAPHLGISVWKFWLSTFLGIAGVSYIHTTIGTTLDQM
;
A
#
# COMPACT_ATOMS: atom_id res chain seq x y z
N MET A 1 -6.61 11.08 24.42
CA MET A 1 -5.37 10.97 23.60
C MET A 1 -4.49 9.80 24.01
N LEU A 2 -4.07 9.68 25.28
CA LEU A 2 -3.14 8.62 25.72
C LEU A 2 -3.65 7.19 25.44
N TYR A 3 -4.94 6.92 25.70
CA TYR A 3 -5.55 5.60 25.46
C TYR A 3 -5.60 5.21 23.97
N ALA A 4 -6.01 6.13 23.10
CA ALA A 4 -6.05 5.90 21.65
C ALA A 4 -4.63 5.73 21.05
N GLY A 5 -3.64 6.48 21.55
CA GLY A 5 -2.25 6.30 21.16
C GLY A 5 -1.69 4.94 21.59
N LEU A 6 -2.06 4.46 22.78
CA LEU A 6 -1.64 3.16 23.29
C LEU A 6 -2.29 2.01 22.51
N GLN A 7 -3.56 2.14 22.13
CA GLN A 7 -4.24 1.19 21.24
C GLN A 7 -3.60 1.15 19.84
N ALA A 8 -3.30 2.30 19.26
CA ALA A 8 -2.62 2.39 17.97
C ALA A 8 -1.21 1.76 18.03
N GLY A 9 -0.46 2.02 19.10
CA GLY A 9 0.86 1.42 19.33
C GLY A 9 0.79 -0.10 19.49
N ALA A 10 -0.15 -0.61 20.27
CA ALA A 10 -0.36 -2.04 20.44
C ALA A 10 -0.77 -2.72 19.12
N LEU A 11 -1.65 -2.09 18.34
CA LEU A 11 -2.06 -2.60 17.03
C LEU A 11 -0.89 -2.64 16.05
N LEU A 12 -0.02 -1.62 16.05
CA LEU A 12 1.17 -1.62 15.21
C LEU A 12 2.16 -2.72 15.62
N LEU A 13 2.43 -2.88 16.92
CA LEU A 13 3.30 -3.95 17.42
C LEU A 13 2.74 -5.35 17.09
N ALA A 14 1.45 -5.58 17.32
CA ALA A 14 0.79 -6.83 16.96
C ALA A 14 0.86 -7.09 15.45
N SER A 15 0.71 -6.05 14.63
CA SER A 15 0.78 -6.17 13.17
C SER A 15 2.19 -6.45 12.67
N VAL A 16 3.23 -5.86 13.30
CA VAL A 16 4.64 -6.16 13.00
C VAL A 16 4.97 -7.60 13.39
N LEU A 17 4.54 -8.05 14.56
CA LEU A 17 4.71 -9.45 14.99
C LEU A 17 3.96 -10.42 14.07
N GLY A 18 2.72 -10.09 13.70
CA GLY A 18 1.93 -10.87 12.75
C GLY A 18 2.60 -10.95 11.38
N LEU A 19 3.11 -9.82 10.86
CA LEU A 19 3.90 -9.79 9.62
C LEU A 19 5.12 -10.71 9.72
N TRP A 20 5.89 -10.61 10.82
CA TRP A 20 7.07 -11.45 11.02
C TRP A 20 6.72 -12.95 11.05
N LEU A 21 5.65 -13.33 11.75
CA LEU A 21 5.19 -14.72 11.81
C LEU A 21 4.74 -15.24 10.44
N VAL A 22 3.95 -14.46 9.72
CA VAL A 22 3.46 -14.82 8.39
C VAL A 22 4.62 -14.95 7.40
N LEU A 23 5.57 -14.02 7.42
CA LEU A 23 6.76 -14.08 6.56
C LEU A 23 7.63 -15.27 6.90
N LYS A 24 7.82 -15.61 8.18
CA LYS A 24 8.58 -16.80 8.58
C LYS A 24 7.93 -18.11 8.10
N GLY A 25 6.59 -18.14 7.99
CA GLY A 25 5.86 -19.29 7.44
C GLY A 25 5.82 -19.34 5.92
N LEU A 26 5.72 -18.20 5.24
CA LEU A 26 5.62 -18.13 3.79
C LEU A 26 6.97 -18.19 3.08
N LEU A 27 7.99 -17.50 3.60
CA LEU A 27 9.28 -17.40 2.91
C LEU A 27 9.87 -18.81 2.74
N PRO A 28 10.28 -19.19 1.51
CA PRO A 28 11.03 -20.41 1.33
C PRO A 28 12.35 -20.32 2.13
N PRO A 29 12.91 -21.45 2.59
CA PRO A 29 14.22 -21.45 3.23
C PRO A 29 15.23 -20.82 2.27
N ILE A 30 15.75 -19.66 2.65
CA ILE A 30 16.72 -18.90 1.88
C ILE A 30 18.10 -19.42 2.23
N ASP A 31 18.83 -19.87 1.22
CA ASP A 31 20.21 -20.34 1.37
C ASP A 31 21.06 -19.24 2.05
N PRO A 32 21.99 -19.61 2.96
CA PRO A 32 22.78 -18.65 3.73
C PRO A 32 23.49 -17.60 2.87
N GLU A 33 23.91 -17.99 1.67
CA GLU A 33 24.60 -17.14 0.68
C GLU A 33 23.71 -16.00 0.13
N HIS A 34 22.39 -16.17 0.19
CA HIS A 34 21.41 -15.21 -0.33
C HIS A 34 20.77 -14.34 0.77
N GLN A 35 20.97 -14.65 2.06
CA GLN A 35 20.34 -13.90 3.17
C GLN A 35 20.75 -12.43 3.19
N ASP A 36 21.99 -12.12 2.82
CA ASP A 36 22.49 -10.75 2.81
C ASP A 36 21.87 -9.88 1.72
N LYS A 37 21.32 -10.49 0.67
CA LYS A 37 20.66 -9.80 -0.45
C LYS A 37 19.16 -9.58 -0.20
N VAL A 38 18.56 -10.28 0.76
CA VAL A 38 17.14 -10.15 1.12
C VAL A 38 16.95 -9.04 2.15
N LYS A 39 17.14 -7.81 1.69
CA LYS A 39 17.01 -6.59 2.49
C LYS A 39 16.07 -5.60 1.81
N LEU A 40 15.51 -4.66 2.58
CA LEU A 40 14.72 -3.57 2.00
C LEU A 40 15.63 -2.75 1.07
N PRO A 41 15.30 -2.64 -0.23
CA PRO A 41 16.17 -1.97 -1.19
C PRO A 41 16.22 -0.47 -0.89
N LYS A 42 17.44 0.07 -0.80
CA LYS A 42 17.68 1.51 -0.63
C LYS A 42 18.25 2.15 -1.89
N SER A 43 18.80 1.34 -2.79
CA SER A 43 19.33 1.73 -4.09
C SER A 43 18.72 0.86 -5.22
N PHE A 44 18.94 1.26 -6.47
CA PHE A 44 18.61 0.42 -7.62
C PHE A 44 19.46 -0.85 -7.68
N ASP A 45 20.71 -0.79 -7.22
CA ASP A 45 21.60 -1.96 -7.16
C ASP A 45 21.11 -3.00 -6.14
N ASP A 46 20.61 -2.54 -4.99
CA ASP A 46 19.95 -3.41 -4.00
C ASP A 46 18.71 -4.07 -4.60
N LEU A 47 17.94 -3.31 -5.38
CA LEU A 47 16.73 -3.80 -6.04
C LEU A 47 17.04 -4.89 -7.07
N LYS A 48 18.09 -4.68 -7.88
CA LYS A 48 18.57 -5.65 -8.86
C LYS A 48 19.08 -6.92 -8.18
N SER A 49 19.91 -6.76 -7.14
CA SER A 49 20.42 -7.88 -6.34
C SER A 49 19.28 -8.69 -5.69
N LEU A 50 18.24 -8.01 -5.20
CA LEU A 50 17.05 -8.64 -4.65
C LEU A 50 16.23 -9.35 -5.73
N ASN A 51 16.11 -8.76 -6.92
CA ASN A 51 15.40 -9.36 -8.06
C ASN A 51 16.05 -10.67 -8.50
N GLU A 52 17.38 -10.70 -8.67
CA GLU A 52 18.14 -11.91 -9.04
C GLU A 52 17.84 -13.08 -8.08
N VAL A 53 17.84 -12.78 -6.78
CA VAL A 53 17.53 -13.77 -5.75
C VAL A 53 16.07 -14.21 -5.86
N LEU A 54 15.13 -13.26 -5.91
CA LEU A 54 13.71 -13.57 -5.96
C LEU A 54 13.30 -14.34 -7.21
N GLN A 55 13.94 -14.14 -8.36
CA GLN A 55 13.70 -14.93 -9.58
C GLN A 55 14.01 -16.41 -9.33
N VAL A 56 15.17 -16.74 -8.74
CA VAL A 56 15.57 -18.12 -8.41
C VAL A 56 14.56 -18.79 -7.46
N TYR A 57 14.09 -18.07 -6.45
CA TYR A 57 13.09 -18.61 -5.50
C TYR A 57 11.67 -18.64 -6.07
N SER A 58 11.33 -17.74 -6.98
CA SER A 58 10.03 -17.69 -7.66
C SER A 58 9.84 -18.91 -8.57
N GLU A 59 10.89 -19.33 -9.28
CA GLU A 59 10.86 -20.56 -10.09
C GLU A 59 10.62 -21.81 -9.22
N ARG A 60 11.23 -21.87 -8.04
CA ARG A 60 11.10 -23.02 -7.13
C ARG A 60 9.81 -23.02 -6.33
N ASN A 61 9.30 -21.85 -5.93
CA ASN A 61 8.18 -21.70 -5.00
C ASN A 61 7.31 -20.47 -5.31
N TYR A 62 6.78 -20.41 -6.54
CA TYR A 62 5.96 -19.29 -7.04
C TYR A 62 4.92 -18.76 -6.04
N TRP A 63 4.07 -19.64 -5.49
CA TRP A 63 2.98 -19.25 -4.58
C TRP A 63 3.47 -18.67 -3.25
N ARG A 64 4.62 -19.14 -2.76
CA ARG A 64 5.21 -18.62 -1.52
C ARG A 64 5.77 -17.22 -1.72
N VAL A 65 6.47 -17.00 -2.84
CA VAL A 65 6.98 -15.68 -3.20
C VAL A 65 5.82 -14.71 -3.42
N LEU A 66 4.82 -15.09 -4.21
CA LEU A 66 3.63 -14.27 -4.45
C LEU A 66 2.90 -13.91 -3.15
N GLY A 67 2.67 -14.89 -2.27
CA GLY A 67 2.01 -14.64 -1.00
C GLY A 67 2.83 -13.71 -0.10
N SER A 68 4.16 -13.89 -0.03
CA SER A 68 5.02 -13.02 0.77
C SER A 68 5.02 -11.58 0.22
N TYR A 69 5.07 -11.44 -1.10
CA TYR A 69 4.94 -10.16 -1.80
C TYR A 69 3.64 -9.45 -1.44
N VAL A 70 2.49 -10.13 -1.56
CA VAL A 70 1.17 -9.56 -1.26
C VAL A 70 1.10 -9.12 0.21
N VAL A 71 1.56 -9.95 1.14
CA VAL A 71 1.51 -9.64 2.58
C VAL A 71 2.36 -8.41 2.91
N VAL A 72 3.59 -8.32 2.39
CA VAL A 72 4.44 -7.14 2.59
C VAL A 72 3.79 -5.90 1.98
N TYR A 73 3.26 -6.02 0.75
CA TYR A 73 2.62 -4.91 0.06
C TYR A 73 1.42 -4.38 0.85
N LEU A 74 0.53 -5.26 1.30
CA LEU A 74 -0.64 -4.90 2.11
C LEU A 74 -0.21 -4.23 3.41
N PHE A 75 0.84 -4.73 4.06
CA PHE A 75 1.37 -4.12 5.28
C PHE A 75 1.86 -2.69 5.03
N LEU A 76 2.74 -2.49 4.02
CA LEU A 76 3.24 -1.15 3.69
C LEU A 76 2.10 -0.19 3.38
N GLN A 77 1.09 -0.65 2.63
CA GLN A 77 -0.03 0.19 2.24
C GLN A 77 -0.99 0.49 3.40
N THR A 78 -1.19 -0.47 4.32
CA THR A 78 -2.04 -0.32 5.52
C THR A 78 -1.47 0.73 6.46
N PHE A 79 -0.16 0.68 6.69
CA PHE A 79 0.54 1.62 7.57
C PHE A 79 1.08 2.85 6.82
N SER A 80 0.77 2.99 5.53
CA SER A 80 1.25 4.08 4.66
C SER A 80 2.77 4.29 4.72
N VAL A 81 3.53 3.19 4.83
CA VAL A 81 4.98 3.20 4.87
C VAL A 81 5.52 3.45 3.45
N PRO A 82 6.44 4.42 3.26
CA PRO A 82 7.06 4.65 1.96
C PRO A 82 7.89 3.44 1.53
N GLY A 83 7.84 3.09 0.24
CA GLY A 83 8.62 1.97 -0.32
C GLY A 83 7.84 1.02 -1.23
N SER A 84 6.51 1.16 -1.34
CA SER A 84 5.67 0.35 -2.25
C SER A 84 6.02 0.51 -3.73
N MET A 85 6.71 1.59 -4.11
CA MET A 85 7.30 1.77 -5.44
C MET A 85 8.26 0.63 -5.79
N TYR A 86 9.20 0.29 -4.90
CA TYR A 86 10.18 -0.77 -5.14
C TYR A 86 9.51 -2.14 -5.32
N LEU A 87 8.48 -2.44 -4.54
CA LEU A 87 7.68 -3.65 -4.73
C LEU A 87 6.95 -3.64 -6.08
N SER A 88 6.45 -2.50 -6.52
CA SER A 88 5.77 -2.41 -7.82
C SER A 88 6.73 -2.68 -8.98
N ILE A 89 7.98 -2.17 -8.87
CA ILE A 89 9.07 -2.45 -9.82
C ILE A 89 9.45 -3.95 -9.77
N LEU A 90 9.67 -4.52 -8.58
CA LEU A 90 9.97 -5.95 -8.42
C LEU A 90 8.87 -6.84 -8.99
N GLY A 91 7.60 -6.49 -8.75
CA GLY A 91 6.48 -7.23 -9.31
C GLY A 91 6.53 -7.26 -10.85
N GLY A 92 6.85 -6.12 -11.45
CA GLY A 92 7.07 -6.01 -12.90
C GLY A 92 8.25 -6.87 -13.39
N ALA A 93 9.35 -6.90 -12.66
CA ALA A 93 10.53 -7.71 -12.98
C ALA A 93 10.27 -9.23 -12.87
N LEU A 94 9.46 -9.65 -11.88
CA LEU A 94 9.17 -11.06 -11.63
C LEU A 94 8.08 -11.66 -12.53
N TRP A 95 7.02 -10.89 -12.81
CA TRP A 95 5.81 -11.42 -13.45
C TRP A 95 5.39 -10.67 -14.71
N GLY A 96 6.13 -9.63 -15.10
CA GLY A 96 5.77 -8.76 -16.22
C GLY A 96 4.57 -7.87 -15.92
N VAL A 97 4.34 -6.88 -16.79
CA VAL A 97 3.31 -5.85 -16.59
C VAL A 97 1.90 -6.44 -16.53
N LEU A 98 1.57 -7.44 -17.37
CA LEU A 98 0.21 -7.99 -17.47
C LEU A 98 -0.28 -8.63 -16.17
N ILE A 99 0.61 -9.28 -15.42
CA ILE A 99 0.27 -9.93 -14.14
C ILE A 99 0.51 -8.96 -12.98
N ALA A 100 1.62 -8.22 -13.01
CA ALA A 100 2.00 -7.33 -11.92
C ALA A 100 1.04 -6.14 -11.77
N LEU A 101 0.56 -5.55 -12.87
CA LEU A 101 -0.31 -4.37 -12.82
C LEU A 101 -1.62 -4.61 -12.05
N PRO A 102 -2.46 -5.60 -12.40
CA PRO A 102 -3.70 -5.85 -11.66
C PRO A 102 -3.43 -6.28 -10.22
N LEU A 103 -2.36 -7.04 -9.98
CA LEU A 103 -1.95 -7.46 -8.63
C LEU A 103 -1.57 -6.26 -7.76
N VAL A 104 -0.73 -5.36 -8.27
CA VAL A 104 -0.31 -4.14 -7.59
C VAL A 104 -1.51 -3.25 -7.30
N CYS A 105 -2.39 -3.01 -8.29
CA CYS A 105 -3.59 -2.19 -8.09
C CYS A 105 -4.50 -2.79 -7.02
N PHE A 106 -4.66 -4.12 -7.01
CA PHE A 106 -5.43 -4.83 -6.00
C PHE A 106 -4.81 -4.70 -4.59
N CYS A 107 -3.49 -4.87 -4.47
CA CYS A 107 -2.76 -4.70 -3.21
C CYS A 107 -2.85 -3.27 -2.68
N VAL A 108 -2.68 -2.26 -3.55
CA VAL A 108 -2.81 -0.85 -3.17
C VAL A 108 -4.24 -0.54 -2.69
N ALA A 109 -5.26 -0.95 -3.46
CA ALA A 109 -6.65 -0.70 -3.11
C ALA A 109 -7.06 -1.38 -1.79
N SER A 110 -6.67 -2.65 -1.62
CA SER A 110 -7.01 -3.44 -0.44
C SER A 110 -6.24 -2.97 0.80
N GLY A 111 -4.94 -2.67 0.69
CA GLY A 111 -4.17 -2.12 1.79
C GLY A 111 -4.59 -0.70 2.17
N ALA A 112 -4.96 0.13 1.19
CA ALA A 112 -5.53 1.45 1.45
C ALA A 112 -6.87 1.34 2.17
N LEU A 113 -7.68 0.32 1.85
CA LEU A 113 -8.92 0.04 2.54
C LEU A 113 -8.68 -0.40 4.00
N LEU A 114 -7.65 -1.20 4.28
CA LEU A 114 -7.28 -1.52 5.66
C LEU A 114 -6.88 -0.27 6.45
N CYS A 115 -6.14 0.65 5.82
CA CYS A 115 -5.82 1.96 6.40
C CYS A 115 -7.09 2.79 6.67
N TYR A 116 -8.03 2.81 5.72
CA TYR A 116 -9.35 3.44 5.86
C TYR A 116 -10.10 2.87 7.06
N LEU A 117 -10.18 1.55 7.20
CA LEU A 117 -10.92 0.89 8.28
C LEU A 117 -10.26 1.14 9.64
N MET A 118 -8.94 1.12 9.70
CA MET A 118 -8.19 1.47 10.90
C MET A 118 -8.44 2.93 11.30
N SER A 119 -8.46 3.85 10.34
CA SER A 119 -8.81 5.25 10.59
C SER A 119 -10.28 5.42 11.00
N ALA A 120 -11.20 4.65 10.43
CA ALA A 120 -12.61 4.68 10.85
C ALA A 120 -12.78 4.22 12.31
N ALA A 121 -12.01 3.22 12.74
CA ALA A 121 -12.06 2.68 14.11
C ALA A 121 -11.37 3.60 15.14
N LEU A 122 -10.18 4.12 14.82
CA LEU A 122 -9.36 4.90 15.76
C LEU A 122 -9.58 6.43 15.65
N GLY A 123 -9.98 6.91 14.47
CA GLY A 123 -10.06 8.32 14.13
C GLY A 123 -11.05 9.14 14.96
N PRO A 124 -12.26 8.66 15.32
CA PRO A 124 -13.19 9.43 16.15
C PRO A 124 -12.61 9.79 17.53
N ALA A 125 -11.73 8.95 18.09
CA ALA A 125 -11.09 9.20 19.38
C ALA A 125 -9.96 10.25 19.29
N VAL A 126 -9.43 10.51 18.09
CA VAL A 126 -8.32 11.45 17.84
C VAL A 126 -8.82 12.77 17.26
N LEU A 127 -9.74 12.72 16.29
CA LEU A 127 -10.23 13.86 15.53
C LEU A 127 -11.25 14.72 16.31
N ARG A 128 -12.02 14.13 17.23
CA ARG A 128 -13.03 14.88 18.03
C ARG A 128 -12.43 15.93 18.96
N HIS A 129 -11.14 15.88 19.26
CA HIS A 129 -10.50 16.78 20.22
C HIS A 129 -9.79 17.98 19.59
N SER A 130 -9.77 18.11 18.26
CA SER A 130 -9.12 19.24 17.58
C SER A 130 -10.15 19.99 16.72
N GLU A 131 -10.49 21.21 17.14
CA GLU A 131 -11.44 22.08 16.43
C GLU A 131 -10.99 22.36 14.99
N VAL A 132 -9.69 22.57 14.79
CA VAL A 132 -9.07 22.76 13.46
C VAL A 132 -9.32 21.58 12.52
N TRP A 133 -9.28 20.35 13.03
CA TRP A 133 -9.57 19.17 12.22
C TRP A 133 -11.05 19.05 11.90
N ARG A 134 -11.94 19.44 12.82
CA ARG A 134 -13.38 19.45 12.56
C ARG A 134 -13.74 20.41 11.43
N GLU A 135 -13.26 21.65 11.49
CA GLU A 135 -13.50 22.65 10.43
C GLU A 135 -12.99 22.19 9.05
N ARG A 136 -11.81 21.55 9.00
CA ARG A 136 -11.27 21.00 7.76
C ARG A 136 -12.10 19.85 7.21
N VAL A 137 -12.51 18.93 8.08
CA VAL A 137 -13.37 17.79 7.70
C VAL A 137 -14.72 18.30 7.19
N ASP A 138 -15.33 19.29 7.84
CA ASP A 138 -16.59 19.89 7.41
C ASP A 138 -16.45 20.55 6.03
N ALA A 139 -15.40 21.37 5.83
CA ALA A 139 -15.12 22.03 4.56
C ALA A 139 -14.85 21.03 3.41
N TRP A 140 -14.14 19.94 3.69
CA TRP A 140 -13.90 18.89 2.69
C TRP A 140 -15.15 18.06 2.41
N THR A 141 -15.98 17.81 3.43
CA THR A 141 -17.26 17.12 3.27
C THR A 141 -18.18 17.92 2.35
N GLU A 142 -18.27 19.24 2.51
CA GLU A 142 -19.05 20.10 1.63
C GLU A 142 -18.54 20.08 0.18
N ARG A 143 -17.20 20.05 -0.02
CA ARG A 143 -16.60 19.92 -1.36
C ARG A 143 -16.91 18.58 -2.01
N ILE A 144 -16.90 17.50 -1.23
CA ILE A 144 -17.25 16.16 -1.71
C ILE A 144 -18.74 16.06 -2.04
N ALA A 145 -19.61 16.67 -1.24
CA ALA A 145 -21.04 16.71 -1.48
C ALA A 145 -21.39 17.36 -2.84
N LYS A 146 -20.64 18.39 -3.25
CA LYS A 146 -20.77 19.03 -4.58
C LYS A 146 -20.46 18.08 -5.75
N HIS A 147 -19.74 16.98 -5.49
CA HIS A 147 -19.32 16.00 -6.49
C HIS A 147 -19.93 14.61 -6.24
N GLU A 148 -21.02 14.51 -5.46
CA GLU A 148 -21.59 13.21 -5.05
C GLU A 148 -21.92 12.31 -6.25
N SER A 149 -22.50 12.89 -7.31
CA SER A 149 -22.88 12.20 -8.54
C SER A 149 -21.69 11.59 -9.30
N ASN A 150 -20.48 12.15 -9.13
CA ASN A 150 -19.26 11.72 -9.81
C ASN A 150 -18.11 11.42 -8.83
N LEU A 151 -18.44 10.97 -7.61
CA LEU A 151 -17.48 10.84 -6.52
C LEU A 151 -16.30 9.93 -6.87
N VAL A 152 -16.54 8.83 -7.59
CA VAL A 152 -15.48 7.89 -7.99
C VAL A 152 -14.48 8.59 -8.92
N SER A 153 -14.97 9.30 -9.94
CA SER A 153 -14.13 10.06 -10.88
C SER A 153 -13.34 11.16 -10.17
N TYR A 154 -13.98 11.87 -9.24
CA TYR A 154 -13.32 12.90 -8.42
C TYR A 154 -12.17 12.30 -7.60
N LEU A 155 -12.40 11.15 -6.95
CA LEU A 155 -11.37 10.46 -6.16
C LEU A 155 -10.24 9.88 -7.02
N ILE A 156 -10.53 9.42 -8.24
CA ILE A 156 -9.50 8.98 -9.20
C ILE A 156 -8.57 10.14 -9.53
N VAL A 157 -9.13 11.30 -9.89
CA VAL A 157 -8.35 12.51 -10.16
C VAL A 157 -7.51 12.90 -8.94
N LEU A 158 -8.09 12.81 -7.74
CA LEU A 158 -7.40 13.13 -6.50
C LEU A 158 -6.18 12.22 -6.25
N ARG A 159 -6.23 10.96 -6.69
CA ARG A 159 -5.13 10.00 -6.55
C ARG A 159 -4.04 10.14 -7.60
N ILE A 160 -4.39 10.66 -8.77
CA ILE A 160 -3.42 10.99 -9.82
C ILE A 160 -2.75 12.34 -9.51
N ALA A 161 -3.46 13.25 -8.86
CA ALA A 161 -2.95 14.56 -8.48
C ALA A 161 -1.79 14.45 -7.47
N PRO A 162 -0.76 15.31 -7.60
CA PRO A 162 0.40 15.28 -6.71
C PRO A 162 0.16 15.88 -5.32
N LEU A 163 -0.96 16.59 -5.13
CA LEU A 163 -1.15 17.54 -4.04
C LEU A 163 -1.61 16.92 -2.71
N PRO A 164 -2.56 15.98 -2.64
CA PRO A 164 -2.80 15.25 -1.40
C PRO A 164 -1.88 14.02 -1.35
N PRO A 165 -1.06 13.87 -0.29
CA PRO A 165 -0.36 12.63 -0.05
C PRO A 165 -1.35 11.46 -0.01
N HIS A 166 -0.97 10.33 -0.60
CA HIS A 166 -1.85 9.16 -0.70
C HIS A 166 -2.35 8.67 0.67
N TRP A 167 -1.51 8.77 1.71
CA TRP A 167 -1.86 8.42 3.08
C TRP A 167 -2.98 9.30 3.64
N MET A 168 -2.99 10.60 3.28
CA MET A 168 -3.96 11.55 3.79
C MET A 168 -5.37 11.21 3.28
N VAL A 169 -5.50 10.87 2.00
CA VAL A 169 -6.77 10.44 1.42
C VAL A 169 -7.28 9.18 2.12
N ASN A 170 -6.41 8.21 2.39
CA ASN A 170 -6.78 6.97 3.06
C ASN A 170 -7.28 7.18 4.50
N VAL A 171 -6.63 8.08 5.24
CA VAL A 171 -7.00 8.38 6.64
C VAL A 171 -8.26 9.23 6.72
N VAL A 172 -8.43 10.20 5.82
CA VAL A 172 -9.53 11.19 5.90
C VAL A 172 -10.82 10.67 5.27
N ALA A 173 -10.75 9.86 4.22
CA ALA A 173 -11.91 9.31 3.52
C ALA A 173 -13.05 8.73 4.40
N PRO A 174 -12.80 7.94 5.47
CA PRO A 174 -13.90 7.43 6.31
C PRO A 174 -14.65 8.54 7.05
N HIS A 175 -13.97 9.64 7.38
CA HIS A 175 -14.55 10.77 8.12
C HIS A 175 -15.35 11.72 7.21
N LEU A 176 -15.21 11.58 5.89
CA LEU A 176 -15.95 12.35 4.88
C LEU A 176 -17.21 11.62 4.39
N GLY A 177 -17.58 10.48 5.01
CA GLY A 177 -18.75 9.70 4.62
C GLY A 177 -18.61 8.96 3.28
N ILE A 178 -17.38 8.77 2.79
CA ILE A 178 -17.14 8.06 1.53
C ILE A 178 -17.37 6.56 1.75
N SER A 179 -18.22 5.95 0.94
CA SER A 179 -18.45 4.50 0.92
C SER A 179 -17.16 3.71 0.65
N VAL A 180 -16.97 2.62 1.40
CA VAL A 180 -15.87 1.64 1.23
C VAL A 180 -15.69 1.20 -0.22
N TRP A 181 -16.79 0.90 -0.92
CA TRP A 181 -16.74 0.44 -2.31
C TRP A 181 -16.25 1.54 -3.25
N LYS A 182 -16.76 2.77 -3.12
CA LYS A 182 -16.35 3.92 -3.94
C LYS A 182 -14.88 4.27 -3.70
N PHE A 183 -14.42 4.15 -2.46
CA PHE A 183 -13.02 4.34 -2.09
C PHE A 183 -12.12 3.26 -2.70
N TRP A 184 -12.48 1.98 -2.57
CA TRP A 184 -11.68 0.88 -3.11
C TRP A 184 -11.59 0.96 -4.64
N LEU A 185 -12.71 1.16 -5.33
CA LEU A 185 -12.76 1.25 -6.80
C LEU A 185 -11.95 2.45 -7.32
N SER A 186 -12.11 3.63 -6.71
CA SER A 186 -11.32 4.80 -7.11
C SER A 186 -9.83 4.63 -6.84
N THR A 187 -9.45 3.87 -5.81
CA THR A 187 -8.05 3.52 -5.53
C THR A 187 -7.47 2.57 -6.55
N PHE A 188 -8.22 1.51 -6.86
CA PHE A 188 -7.82 0.51 -7.84
C PHE A 188 -7.57 1.14 -9.22
N LEU A 189 -8.47 2.01 -9.68
CA LEU A 189 -8.35 2.67 -10.97
C LEU A 189 -7.37 3.85 -10.95
N GLY A 190 -7.34 4.63 -9.87
CA GLY A 190 -6.52 5.83 -9.77
C GLY A 190 -5.02 5.55 -9.72
N ILE A 191 -4.60 4.42 -9.15
CA ILE A 191 -3.18 4.07 -9.08
C ILE A 191 -2.66 3.41 -10.36
N ALA A 192 -3.54 2.90 -11.22
CA ALA A 192 -3.15 2.08 -12.37
C ALA A 192 -2.13 2.75 -13.28
N GLY A 193 -2.24 4.07 -13.52
CA GLY A 193 -1.29 4.81 -14.36
C GLY A 193 0.14 4.82 -13.78
N VAL A 194 0.27 5.11 -12.49
CA VAL A 194 1.57 5.12 -11.80
C VAL A 194 2.12 3.70 -11.65
N SER A 195 1.26 2.74 -11.31
CA SER A 195 1.61 1.34 -11.22
C SER A 195 2.12 0.78 -12.55
N TYR A 196 1.51 1.17 -13.68
CA TYR A 196 1.97 0.77 -15.01
C TYR A 196 3.40 1.23 -15.28
N ILE A 197 3.72 2.49 -14.97
CA ILE A 197 5.07 3.05 -15.10
C ILE A 197 6.06 2.23 -14.26
N HIS A 198 5.75 2.00 -12.97
CA HIS A 198 6.64 1.23 -12.09
C HIS A 198 6.84 -0.21 -12.55
N THR A 199 5.78 -0.91 -12.93
CA THR A 199 5.90 -2.30 -13.42
C THR A 199 6.67 -2.36 -14.73
N THR A 200 6.56 -1.34 -15.59
CA THR A 200 7.32 -1.27 -16.85
C THR A 200 8.80 -1.07 -16.57
N ILE A 201 9.17 -0.17 -15.64
CA ILE A 201 10.55 -0.01 -15.19
C ILE A 201 11.12 -1.36 -14.69
N GLY A 202 10.29 -2.13 -13.98
CA GLY A 202 10.62 -3.48 -13.53
C GLY A 202 11.03 -4.43 -14.66
N THR A 203 10.28 -4.44 -15.77
CA THR A 203 10.61 -5.31 -16.92
C THR A 203 11.93 -4.94 -17.60
N THR A 204 12.41 -3.72 -17.42
CA THR A 204 13.70 -3.25 -17.95
C THR A 204 14.83 -3.32 -16.92
N LEU A 205 14.56 -3.78 -15.70
CA LEU A 205 15.52 -3.73 -14.58
C LEU A 205 16.80 -4.53 -14.86
N ASP A 206 16.68 -5.67 -15.54
CA ASP A 206 17.83 -6.52 -15.87
C ASP A 206 18.72 -5.91 -16.98
N GLN A 207 18.20 -4.93 -17.72
CA GLN A 207 18.90 -4.23 -18.82
C GLN A 207 19.61 -2.94 -18.36
N MET A 208 19.34 -2.48 -17.14
CA MET A 208 19.99 -1.33 -16.51
C MET A 208 21.24 -1.77 -15.75
#